data_AF-A0A2E4IQZ2-F1
#
_entry.id   AF-A0A2E4IQZ2-F1
#
_cell.length_a   1.000
_cell.length_b   1.000
_cell.length_c   1.000
_cell.angle_alpha   90.00
_cell.angle_beta   90.00
_cell.angle_gamma   90.00
#
_symmetry.space_group_name_H-M   'P 1'
#
loop_
_entity.id
_entity.type
_entity.pdbx_description
1 polymer ?
#
loop_
_entity_poly.entity_id
_entity_poly.type
_entity_poly.pdbx_seq_one_letter_code
_entity_poly.pdbx_strand_id
1 'polypeptide(L)'
;MKWIFKIDIKEEKISIDLHGMRYNQAKIAIENHIDNCINSNYSHVRIVHGHGTGVLRNLTKKLFEESEFINEFYLEQNFIATIGKLNY
;
A
#
# COMPACT_ATOMS: atom_id res chain seq x y z
N MET A 1 -22.09 10.99 -24.63
CA MET A 1 -20.70 11.06 -24.14
C MET A 1 -20.72 11.46 -22.68
N LYS A 2 -20.34 10.56 -21.77
CA LYS A 2 -20.11 10.86 -20.35
C LYS A 2 -18.77 10.22 -19.98
N TRP A 3 -17.72 11.03 -19.98
CA TRP A 3 -16.42 10.69 -19.42
C TRP A 3 -16.27 11.49 -18.14
N ILE A 4 -16.73 10.93 -17.02
CA ILE A 4 -16.44 11.48 -15.70
C ILE A 4 -16.12 10.28 -14.79
N PHE A 5 -14.82 10.11 -14.54
CA PHE A 5 -14.19 9.40 -13.44
C PHE A 5 -14.98 8.23 -12.80
N LYS A 6 -14.82 7.03 -13.36
CA LYS A 6 -14.78 5.83 -12.50
C LYS A 6 -13.38 5.80 -11.88
N ILE A 7 -13.23 6.39 -10.70
CA ILE A 7 -12.21 5.87 -9.78
C ILE A 7 -12.60 4.40 -9.58
N ASP A 8 -11.69 3.48 -9.91
CA ASP A 8 -11.97 2.07 -9.73
C ASP A 8 -12.09 1.83 -8.22
N ILE A 9 -13.31 1.57 -7.73
CA ILE A 9 -13.57 1.32 -6.30
C ILE A 9 -12.69 0.19 -5.76
N LYS A 10 -12.21 -0.69 -6.64
CA LYS A 10 -11.23 -1.72 -6.29
C LYS A 10 -9.88 -1.14 -5.89
N GLU A 11 -9.41 -0.09 -6.56
CA GLU A 11 -8.13 0.57 -6.28
C GLU A 11 -8.17 1.30 -4.95
N GLU A 12 -9.28 1.98 -4.64
CA GLU A 12 -9.48 2.65 -3.34
C GLU A 12 -9.41 1.65 -2.18
N LYS A 13 -10.00 0.45 -2.34
CA LYS A 13 -10.06 -0.56 -1.29
C LYS A 13 -8.72 -1.25 -0.99
N ILE A 14 -7.85 -1.37 -1.99
CA ILE A 14 -6.51 -1.94 -1.78
C ILE A 14 -5.49 -0.87 -1.35
N SER A 15 -5.86 0.41 -1.33
CA SER A 15 -4.94 1.53 -1.11
C SER A 15 -5.12 2.17 0.27
N ILE A 16 -4.01 2.49 0.93
CA ILE A 16 -3.98 3.33 2.13
C ILE A 16 -3.00 4.50 1.96
N ASP A 17 -3.38 5.67 2.45
CA ASP A 17 -2.54 6.89 2.45
C ASP A 17 -1.91 7.14 3.82
N LEU A 18 -0.58 7.29 3.84
CA LEU A 18 0.22 7.49 5.04
C LEU A 18 0.71 8.94 5.25
N HIS A 19 0.34 9.88 4.37
CA HIS A 19 0.79 11.27 4.49
C HIS A 19 0.41 11.85 5.85
N GLY A 20 1.37 12.52 6.49
CA GLY A 20 1.19 13.13 7.81
C GLY A 20 1.23 12.13 8.98
N MET A 21 1.26 10.82 8.74
CA MET A 21 1.42 9.84 9.81
C MET A 21 2.84 9.85 10.38
N ARG A 22 2.95 9.69 11.70
CA ARG A 22 4.24 9.40 12.35
C ARG A 22 4.64 7.95 12.04
N TYR A 23 5.94 7.67 12.10
CA TYR A 23 6.50 6.34 11.79
C TYR A 23 5.75 5.17 12.46
N ASN A 24 5.51 5.24 13.77
CA ASN A 24 4.82 4.17 14.50
C ASN A 24 3.34 4.03 14.10
N GLN A 25 2.66 5.14 13.80
CA GLN A 25 1.27 5.10 13.32
C GLN A 25 1.20 4.48 11.93
N ALA A 26 2.12 4.88 11.05
CA ALA A 26 2.22 4.33 9.70
C ALA A 26 2.52 2.83 9.72
N LYS A 27 3.39 2.38 10.63
CA LYS A 27 3.70 0.95 10.79
C LYS A 27 2.43 0.14 11.06
N ILE A 28 1.67 0.53 12.09
CA ILE A 28 0.42 -0.13 12.49
C ILE A 28 -0.60 -0.06 11.34
N ALA A 29 -0.69 1.08 10.66
CA ALA A 29 -1.61 1.26 9.54
C ALA A 29 -1.29 0.33 8.36
N ILE A 30 0.00 0.16 8.02
CA ILE A 30 0.43 -0.76 6.96
C ILE A 30 0.10 -2.21 7.33
N GLU A 31 0.47 -2.65 8.53
CA GLU A 31 0.23 -4.03 9.00
C GLU A 31 -1.27 -4.36 8.96
N ASN A 32 -2.10 -3.51 9.56
CA ASN A 32 -3.56 -3.68 9.54
C ASN A 32 -4.15 -3.68 8.13
N HIS A 33 -3.60 -2.88 7.22
CA HIS A 33 -4.11 -2.78 5.85
C HIS A 33 -3.76 -4.03 5.02
N ILE A 34 -2.59 -4.63 5.24
CA ILE A 34 -2.22 -5.93 4.66
C ILE A 34 -3.22 -6.99 5.12
N ASP A 35 -3.47 -7.09 6.43
CA ASP A 35 -4.43 -8.05 7.00
C ASP A 35 -5.84 -7.86 6.42
N ASN A 36 -6.30 -6.62 6.30
CA ASN A 36 -7.60 -6.31 5.70
C ASN A 36 -7.67 -6.74 4.23
N CYS A 37 -6.58 -6.55 3.47
CA CYS A 37 -6.55 -6.97 2.06
C CYS A 37 -6.60 -8.49 1.92
N ILE A 38 -5.87 -9.22 2.77
CA ILE A 38 -5.90 -10.69 2.83
C ILE A 38 -7.30 -11.17 3.18
N ASN A 39 -7.89 -10.67 4.27
CA ASN A 39 -9.23 -11.05 4.72
C ASN A 39 -10.33 -10.72 3.70
N SER A 40 -10.09 -9.74 2.84
CA SER A 40 -11.01 -9.32 1.77
C SER A 40 -10.78 -10.05 0.43
N ASN A 41 -9.88 -11.04 0.41
CA ASN A 41 -9.48 -11.76 -0.79
C ASN A 41 -8.92 -10.88 -1.93
N TYR A 42 -8.20 -9.81 -1.59
CA TYR A 42 -7.49 -9.01 -2.59
C TYR A 42 -6.13 -9.59 -2.94
N SER A 43 -5.80 -9.60 -4.22
CA SER A 43 -4.50 -10.09 -4.71
C SER A 43 -3.35 -9.09 -4.54
N HIS A 44 -3.66 -7.85 -4.18
CA HIS A 44 -2.69 -6.77 -4.07
C HIS A 44 -3.00 -5.84 -2.90
N VAL A 45 -1.97 -5.19 -2.40
CA VAL A 45 -2.03 -4.09 -1.44
C VAL A 45 -1.22 -2.91 -1.98
N ARG A 46 -1.71 -1.69 -1.79
CA ARG A 46 -1.08 -0.45 -2.25
C ARG A 46 -0.87 0.51 -1.09
N ILE A 47 0.36 0.95 -0.88
CA ILE A 47 0.72 1.82 0.23
C ILE A 47 1.23 3.16 -0.32
N VAL A 48 0.44 4.22 -0.16
CA VAL A 48 0.82 5.58 -0.56
C VAL A 48 1.61 6.22 0.57
N HIS A 49 2.92 6.27 0.39
CA HIS A 49 3.87 6.82 1.37
C HIS A 49 4.38 8.22 1.02
N GLY A 50 4.04 8.73 -0.17
CA GLY A 50 4.46 10.04 -0.67
C GLY A 50 5.91 10.10 -1.12
N HIS A 51 6.33 11.28 -1.60
CA HIS A 51 7.68 11.53 -2.08
C HIS A 51 8.66 11.76 -0.91
N GLY A 52 8.37 12.76 -0.06
CA GLY A 52 9.03 13.05 1.22
C GLY A 52 10.55 12.83 1.29
N THR A 53 11.04 12.54 2.49
CA THR A 53 12.43 12.12 2.73
C THR A 53 12.63 10.61 2.55
N GLY A 54 11.60 9.88 2.14
CA GLY A 54 11.62 8.43 1.96
C GLY A 54 11.45 7.60 3.24
N VAL A 55 11.23 8.22 4.41
CA VAL A 55 11.07 7.49 5.70
C VAL A 55 9.93 6.47 5.64
N LEU A 56 8.75 6.87 5.16
CA LEU A 56 7.58 5.98 5.07
C LEU A 56 7.71 4.96 3.93
N ARG A 57 8.40 5.33 2.83
CA ARG A 57 8.75 4.39 1.75
C ARG A 57 9.64 3.27 2.28
N ASN A 58 10.69 3.62 3.03
CA ASN A 58 11.62 2.65 3.59
C ASN A 58 10.95 1.77 4.65
N LEU A 59 10.06 2.34 5.48
CA LEU A 59 9.21 1.56 6.38
C LEU A 59 8.33 0.56 5.62
N THR A 60 7.64 1.01 4.57
CA THR A 60 6.79 0.15 3.73
C THR A 60 7.59 -1.01 3.15
N LYS A 61 8.74 -0.70 2.52
CA LYS A 61 9.63 -1.71 1.96
C LYS A 61 10.07 -2.73 3.01
N LYS A 62 10.50 -2.26 4.19
CA LYS A 62 10.90 -3.13 5.30
C LYS A 62 9.78 -4.10 5.70
N LEU A 63 8.56 -3.59 5.90
CA LEU A 63 7.42 -4.44 6.29
C LEU A 63 7.01 -5.42 5.20
N PHE A 64 7.16 -5.05 3.93
CA PHE A 64 6.91 -5.97 2.81
C PHE A 64 7.97 -7.07 2.74
N GLU A 65 9.24 -6.75 2.99
CA GLU A 65 10.34 -7.74 3.07
C GLU A 65 10.18 -8.69 4.28
N GLU A 66 9.62 -8.20 5.40
CA GLU A 66 9.37 -8.98 6.61
C GLU A 66 8.06 -9.80 6.56
N SER A 67 7.16 -9.53 5.61
CA SER A 67 5.85 -10.16 5.53
C SER A 67 5.92 -11.52 4.82
N GLU A 68 5.39 -12.57 5.45
CA GLU A 68 5.26 -13.90 4.84
C GLU A 68 4.20 -13.94 3.71
N PHE A 69 3.35 -12.91 3.61
CA PHE A 69 2.25 -12.85 2.64
C PHE A 69 2.61 -12.08 1.36
N ILE A 70 3.79 -11.42 1.30
CA ILE A 70 4.20 -10.59 0.16
C ILE A 70 5.50 -11.14 -0.42
N ASN A 71 5.39 -11.81 -1.57
CA ASN A 71 6.57 -12.40 -2.24
C ASN A 71 7.17 -11.48 -3.30
N GLU A 72 6.36 -10.56 -3.84
CA GLU A 72 6.75 -9.64 -4.91
C GLU A 72 6.17 -8.26 -4.59
N PHE A 73 6.97 -7.22 -4.76
CA PHE A 73 6.51 -5.84 -4.67
C PHE A 73 7.32 -4.93 -5.57
N TYR A 74 6.73 -3.81 -5.96
CA TYR A 74 7.36 -2.82 -6.83
C TYR A 74 6.90 -1.40 -6.48
N LEU A 75 7.76 -0.44 -6.79
CA LEU A 75 7.47 0.98 -6.65
C LEU A 75 6.74 1.47 -7.92
N GLU A 76 5.71 2.29 -7.76
CA GLU A 76 5.01 2.91 -8.90
C GLU A 76 5.92 3.89 -9.66
N GLN A 77 5.59 4.15 -10.94
CA GLN A 77 6.37 5.04 -11.81
C GLN A 77 6.50 6.47 -11.29
N ASN A 78 5.47 6.95 -10.59
CA ASN A 78 5.45 8.27 -9.95
C ASN A 78 6.13 8.26 -8.57
N PHE A 79 6.61 7.10 -8.11
CA PHE A 79 7.31 6.88 -6.85
C PHE A 79 6.52 7.23 -5.57
N ILE A 80 5.20 7.42 -5.65
CA ILE A 80 4.37 7.81 -4.49
C ILE A 80 3.91 6.63 -3.66
N ALA A 81 3.87 5.44 -4.26
CA ALA A 81 3.32 4.25 -3.66
C ALA A 81 4.12 3.00 -4.01
N THR A 82 4.13 2.07 -3.08
CA THR A 82 4.64 0.70 -3.28
C THR A 82 3.45 -0.25 -3.34
N ILE A 83 3.44 -1.14 -4.33
CA ILE A 83 2.42 -2.17 -4.49
C ILE A 83 3.03 -3.53 -4.15
N GLY A 84 2.37 -4.27 -3.27
CA GLY A 84 2.71 -5.64 -2.91
C GLY A 84 1.71 -6.63 -3.50
N LYS A 85 2.19 -7.74 -4.03
CA LYS A 85 1.39 -8.88 -4.49
C LYS A 85 1.23 -9.87 -3.34
N LEU A 86 -0.02 -10.11 -2.96
CA LEU A 86 -0.37 -10.98 -1.84
C LEU A 86 -0.44 -12.43 -2.30
N ASN A 87 0.18 -13.33 -1.53
CA ASN A 87 0.11 -14.76 -1.71
C ASN A 87 -0.17 -15.40 -0.35
N TYR A 88 -1.38 -15.94 -0.20
CA TYR A 88 -1.90 -16.57 1.02
C TYR A 88 -2.81 -17.75 0.64
#